data_AF-A0A7K0G8J6-F1
#
_entry.id   AF-A0A7K0G8J6-F1
#
_cell.length_a   1.000
_cell.length_b   1.000
_cell.length_c   1.000
_cell.angle_alpha   90.00
_cell.angle_beta   90.00
_cell.angle_gamma   90.00
#
_symmetry.space_group_name_H-M   'P 1'
#
loop_
_entity.id
_entity.type
_entity.pdbx_description
1 polymer ?
#
loop_
_entity_poly.entity_id
_entity_poly.type
_entity_poly.pdbx_seq_one_letter_code
_entity_poly.pdbx_strand_id
1 'polypeptide(L)'
;MVSLDGVAARKGNRHAFVWERVYDLVARDSEHGGSSLFTKQELAKALGCSVRSVDRAILRLRREGFIESVPRYAESGAQMANAYRLVR
;
A
#
# COMPACT_ATOMS: atom_id res chain seq x y z
N MET A 1 -1.48 10.35 -8.39
CA MET A 1 -2.35 10.36 -7.19
C MET A 1 -2.82 8.93 -6.95
N VAL A 2 -2.71 8.42 -5.72
CA VAL A 2 -3.15 7.05 -5.40
C VAL A 2 -4.69 6.99 -5.48
N SER A 3 -5.24 6.21 -6.42
CA SER A 3 -6.69 5.97 -6.48
C SER A 3 -7.13 4.99 -5.40
N LEU A 4 -8.20 5.34 -4.69
CA LEU A 4 -8.85 4.50 -3.69
C LEU A 4 -10.10 3.78 -4.21
N ASP A 5 -10.30 3.72 -5.53
CA ASP A 5 -11.44 3.03 -6.11
C ASP A 5 -11.41 1.55 -5.73
N GLY A 6 -12.53 1.05 -5.18
CA GLY A 6 -12.62 -0.31 -4.63
C GLY A 6 -11.99 -0.50 -3.24
N VAL A 7 -11.38 0.52 -2.64
CA VAL A 7 -10.82 0.46 -1.27
C VAL A 7 -11.86 0.95 -0.26
N ALA A 8 -12.47 0.03 0.47
CA ALA A 8 -13.54 0.35 1.40
C ALA A 8 -13.05 1.15 2.63
N ALA A 9 -13.69 2.29 2.92
CA ALA A 9 -13.41 3.06 4.13
C ALA A 9 -13.99 2.43 5.42
N ARG A 10 -14.95 1.51 5.26
CA ARG A 10 -15.62 0.76 6.33
C ARG A 10 -15.70 -0.71 5.95
N LYS A 11 -15.60 -1.60 6.95
CA LYS A 11 -15.88 -3.03 6.79
C LYS A 11 -16.98 -3.38 7.80
N GLY A 12 -18.20 -3.63 7.31
CA GLY A 12 -19.38 -3.80 8.15
C GLY A 12 -19.71 -2.56 9.00
N ASN A 13 -19.83 -2.75 10.32
CA ASN A 13 -20.20 -1.68 11.26
C ASN A 13 -19.01 -0.85 11.79
N ARG A 14 -17.77 -1.10 11.34
CA ARG A 14 -16.55 -0.41 11.80
C ARG A 14 -15.80 0.29 10.68
N HIS A 15 -14.96 1.25 11.06
CA HIS A 15 -13.96 1.80 10.15
C HIS A 15 -12.97 0.69 9.74
N ALA A 16 -12.61 0.67 8.46
CA ALA A 16 -11.55 -0.21 8.00
C ALA A 16 -10.23 0.25 8.61
N PHE A 17 -9.44 -0.71 9.10
CA PHE A 17 -8.09 -0.41 9.57
C PHE A 17 -7.22 0.02 8.39
N VAL A 18 -6.21 0.84 8.67
CA VAL A 18 -5.27 1.29 7.63
C VAL A 18 -4.62 0.10 6.92
N TRP A 19 -4.25 -0.96 7.66
CA TRP A 19 -3.65 -2.15 7.05
C TRP A 19 -4.60 -2.90 6.11
N GLU A 20 -5.90 -2.95 6.42
CA GLU A 20 -6.90 -3.56 5.52
C GLU A 20 -7.00 -2.77 4.24
N ARG A 21 -7.02 -1.43 4.33
CA ARG A 21 -7.11 -0.54 3.17
C ARG A 21 -5.85 -0.59 2.30
N VAL A 22 -4.67 -0.73 2.93
CA VAL A 22 -3.41 -0.94 2.21
C VAL A 22 -3.41 -2.30 1.52
N TYR A 23 -3.88 -3.35 2.19
CA TYR A 23 -4.01 -4.67 1.59
C TYR A 23 -4.96 -4.65 0.39
N ASP A 24 -6.17 -4.10 0.53
CA ASP A 24 -7.16 -4.02 -0.53
C ASP A 24 -6.58 -3.30 -1.77
N LEU A 25 -5.79 -2.24 -1.57
CA LEU A 25 -5.12 -1.52 -2.65
C LEU A 25 -4.03 -2.34 -3.34
N VAL A 26 -3.15 -3.00 -2.57
CA VAL A 26 -2.10 -3.86 -3.13
C VAL A 26 -2.68 -5.08 -3.85
N ALA A 27 -3.74 -5.67 -3.28
CA ALA A 27 -4.44 -6.80 -3.87
C ALA A 27 -5.07 -6.41 -5.21
N ARG A 28 -5.83 -5.31 -5.26
CA ARG A 28 -6.40 -4.76 -6.49
C ARG A 28 -5.34 -4.59 -7.57
N ASP A 29 -4.25 -3.88 -7.26
CA ASP A 29 -3.22 -3.60 -8.27
C ASP A 29 -2.49 -4.88 -8.72
N SER A 30 -2.33 -5.85 -7.81
CA SER A 30 -1.72 -7.17 -8.12
C SER A 30 -2.62 -8.06 -8.99
N GLU A 31 -3.94 -8.00 -8.81
CA GLU A 31 -4.91 -8.73 -9.64
C GLU A 31 -4.94 -8.22 -11.08
N HIS A 32 -4.69 -6.91 -11.29
CA HIS A 32 -4.53 -6.32 -12.62
C HIS A 32 -3.14 -6.59 -13.24
N GLY A 33 -2.36 -7.52 -12.67
CA GLY A 33 -1.03 -7.91 -13.15
C GLY A 33 0.07 -6.90 -12.83
N GLY A 34 -0.23 -5.88 -12.01
CA GLY A 34 0.68 -4.79 -11.66
C GLY A 34 1.32 -4.93 -10.28
N SER A 35 2.10 -3.91 -9.91
CA SER A 35 2.51 -3.65 -8.54
C SER A 35 2.01 -2.26 -8.16
N SER A 36 1.63 -2.06 -6.90
CA SER A 36 1.31 -0.73 -6.43
C SER A 36 2.59 0.11 -6.33
N LEU A 37 2.57 1.29 -6.93
CA LEU A 37 3.68 2.23 -6.95
C LEU A 37 3.25 3.51 -6.22
N PHE A 38 3.64 3.64 -4.96
CA PHE A 38 3.38 4.84 -4.18
C PHE A 38 4.46 5.08 -3.14
N THR A 39 4.73 6.34 -2.85
CA THR A 39 5.43 6.72 -1.63
C THR A 39 4.51 6.56 -0.43
N LYS A 40 5.09 6.39 0.76
CA LYS A 40 4.30 6.35 2.01
C LYS A 40 3.56 7.66 2.26
N GLN A 41 4.10 8.78 1.77
CA GLN A 41 3.49 10.11 1.89
C GLN A 41 2.23 10.25 1.02
N GLU A 42 2.30 9.82 -0.25
CA GLU A 42 1.14 9.84 -1.14
C GLU A 42 0.02 8.94 -0.63
N LEU A 43 0.36 7.75 -0.15
CA LEU A 43 -0.62 6.83 0.41
C LEU A 43 -1.24 7.38 1.70
N ALA A 44 -0.44 7.98 2.58
CA ALA A 44 -0.94 8.61 3.80
C ALA A 44 -1.93 9.74 3.49
N LYS A 45 -1.59 10.60 2.52
CA LYS A 45 -2.48 11.66 2.02
C LYS A 45 -3.78 11.09 1.46
N ALA A 46 -3.70 10.06 0.63
CA ALA A 46 -4.90 9.44 0.04
C ALA A 46 -5.80 8.80 1.11
N LEU A 47 -5.21 8.07 2.07
CA LEU A 47 -5.97 7.39 3.13
C LEU A 47 -6.49 8.33 4.23
N GLY A 48 -6.04 9.58 4.27
CA GLY A 48 -6.39 10.55 5.30
C GLY A 48 -5.80 10.19 6.67
N CYS A 49 -4.56 9.67 6.71
CA CYS A 49 -3.91 9.24 7.94
C CYS A 49 -2.43 9.64 8.01
N SER A 50 -1.77 9.33 9.12
CA SER A 50 -0.34 9.64 9.27
C SER A 50 0.55 8.67 8.47
N VAL A 51 1.71 9.16 8.02
CA VAL A 51 2.74 8.30 7.40
C VAL A 51 3.16 7.16 8.33
N ARG A 52 3.15 7.39 9.66
CA ARG A 52 3.44 6.36 10.67
C ARG A 52 2.40 5.24 10.68
N SER A 53 1.13 5.55 10.44
CA SER A 53 0.06 4.56 10.33
C SER A 53 0.25 3.69 9.08
N VAL A 54 0.62 4.30 7.95
CA VAL A 54 0.97 3.59 6.71
C VAL A 54 2.20 2.71 6.91
N ASP A 55 3.23 3.23 7.55
CA ASP A 55 4.47 2.48 7.83
C ASP A 55 4.19 1.22 8.68
N ARG A 56 3.40 1.36 9.75
CA ARG A 56 2.97 0.23 10.58
C ARG A 56 2.11 -0.77 9.81
N ALA A 57 1.22 -0.30 8.95
CA ALA A 57 0.40 -1.16 8.09
C ALA A 57 1.26 -1.99 7.13
N ILE A 58 2.18 -1.35 6.40
CA ILE A 58 3.11 -2.03 5.49
C ILE A 58 4.01 -3.00 6.26
N LEU A 59 4.55 -2.59 7.41
CA LEU A 59 5.39 -3.45 8.24
C LEU A 59 4.63 -4.70 8.69
N ARG A 60 3.39 -4.54 9.15
CA ARG A 60 2.51 -5.66 9.53
C ARG A 60 2.31 -6.61 8.36
N LEU A 61 1.83 -6.10 7.22
CA LEU A 61 1.54 -6.92 6.05
C LEU A 61 2.77 -7.67 5.54
N ARG A 62 3.95 -7.04 5.58
CA ARG A 62 5.21 -7.71 5.23
C ARG A 62 5.60 -8.80 6.23
N ARG A 63 5.48 -8.54 7.54
CA ARG A 63 5.80 -9.51 8.59
C ARG A 63 4.87 -10.72 8.57
N GLU A 64 3.61 -10.49 8.27
CA GLU A 64 2.60 -11.54 8.16
C GLU A 64 2.62 -12.25 6.80
N GLY A 65 3.50 -11.83 5.87
CA GLY A 65 3.69 -12.50 4.58
C GLY A 65 2.59 -12.23 3.56
N PHE A 66 1.78 -11.17 3.73
CA PHE A 66 0.73 -10.81 2.77
C PHE A 66 1.26 -10.02 1.58
N ILE A 67 2.27 -9.17 1.80
CA ILE A 67 2.87 -8.34 0.76
C ILE A 67 4.39 -8.38 0.84
N GLU A 68 5.03 -8.14 -0.28
CA GLU A 68 6.45 -7.80 -0.35
C GLU A 68 6.65 -6.36 -0.82
N SER A 69 7.80 -5.79 -0.46
CA SER A 69 8.20 -4.43 -0.84
C SER A 69 9.51 -4.51 -1.59
N VAL A 70 9.50 -4.12 -2.86
CA VAL A 70 10.67 -4.14 -3.74
C VAL A 70 11.18 -2.70 -3.92
N PRO A 71 12.42 -2.40 -3.53
CA PRO A 71 12.99 -1.08 -3.75
C PRO A 71 13.14 -0.81 -5.26
N ARG A 72 12.96 0.45 -5.66
CA ARG A 72 13.11 0.90 -7.04
C ARG A 72 14.05 2.08 -7.09
N TYR A 73 14.84 2.14 -8.15
CA TYR A 73 15.85 3.18 -8.36
C TYR A 73 15.73 3.72 -9.78
N ALA A 74 15.95 5.02 -9.94
CA ALA A 74 16.08 5.66 -11.24
C ALA A 74 17.45 5.34 -11.85
N GLU A 75 17.64 5.63 -13.14
CA GLU A 75 18.93 5.47 -13.83
C GLU A 75 20.06 6.27 -13.16
N SER A 76 19.72 7.41 -12.55
CA SER A 76 20.64 8.23 -11.75
C SER A 76 21.05 7.61 -10.40
N GLY A 77 20.49 6.45 -10.03
CA GLY A 77 20.65 5.82 -8.73
C GLY A 77 19.75 6.40 -7.63
N ALA A 78 18.96 7.44 -7.92
CA ALA A 78 18.03 8.02 -6.96
C ALA A 78 16.94 7.02 -6.57
N GLN A 79 16.64 6.91 -5.27
CA GLN A 79 15.57 6.03 -4.80
C GLN A 79 14.19 6.56 -5.22
N MET A 80 13.39 5.65 -5.78
CA MET A 80 12.00 5.90 -6.16
C MET A 80 11.02 5.27 -5.16
N ALA A 81 9.72 5.50 -5.37
CA ALA A 81 8.68 4.76 -4.67
C ALA A 81 8.87 3.25 -4.82
N ASN A 82 8.84 2.52 -3.71
CA ASN A 82 8.88 1.06 -3.72
C ASN A 82 7.68 0.50 -4.52
N ALA A 83 7.88 -0.66 -5.11
CA ALA A 83 6.80 -1.51 -5.60
C ALA A 83 6.29 -2.40 -4.47
N TYR A 84 4.97 -2.50 -4.33
CA TYR A 84 4.31 -3.43 -3.41
C TYR A 84 3.46 -4.41 -4.21
N ARG A 85 3.55 -5.69 -3.87
CA ARG A 85 2.77 -6.76 -4.50
C ARG A 85 2.39 -7.83 -3.50
N LEU A 86 1.31 -8.57 -3.77
CA LEU A 86 0.92 -9.72 -2.99
C LEU A 86 2.00 -10.81 -3.05
N VAL A 87 2.25 -11.45 -1.91
CA VAL A 87 3.02 -12.69 -1.85
C VAL A 87 2.06 -13.83 -2.15
N ARG A 88 2.41 -14.69 -3.11
CA ARG A 88 1.64 -15.89 -3.49
C ARG A 88 2.36 -17.14 -3.02
#